data_AF-A0AB74JG10-F1
#
_entry.id   AF-A0AB74JG10-F1
#
_cell.length_a   1.000
_cell.length_b   1.000
_cell.length_c   1.000
_cell.angle_alpha   90.00
_cell.angle_beta   90.00
_cell.angle_gamma   90.00
#
_symmetry.space_group_name_H-M   'P 1'
#
loop_
_entity.id
_entity.type
_entity.pdbx_description
1 polymer ?
#
loop_
_entity_poly.entity_id
_entity_poly.type
_entity_poly.pdbx_seq_one_letter_code
_entity_poly.pdbx_strand_id
1 'polypeptide(L)'
;MDPMDIDSDSLSSLASSDDNGSDNDVDQTMIDGNGDVQLRGYSTLYPPALPSYANWSQHSWAFTARRDAGNGFEVRQMNIQNVGETEYDALGQWPAKYMMGPPSMAPDWHPLLEKWGLQVLKKAGFINYVSKDPDDYARPKGQAAGDRNPGDNESLRIHPVFRKTMWKDLEDEDYKVIEPALLIASAYLDDEITLNYFHAMAAGPEEMGTFTDDVLGECNIATIPETLSREKQIEAYAKIRKMCEFTTWKFESVHRMSKSHCTGMMKPRYVKGDVDKKGKGKVEKEKGKKGKSKKKSDKFLVQAGKEFTYQTDIVVSEGFLEILQQFDMDVSNGTDLHLKDLKLPLRTGFVPKTHQIKIDIASAVERTHYLLAETLLHEFAHAFIAAWHVPTGEPGEPWINGNRSNEAGFAFTHFIMGGCPEGLSQYLPPMDRDEDHRQRLCAPFGMYFAKNWDQWEVGSLPGGKGPTRVMTAGKDHAFDTPHTLYPVLQRFVHDLSTKETWEQQVPRYGLRTLQLPRFDDWAVHRLNDLRKKGIWSTGQNRWGDFDNGPQAPTWM
;
A
#
# COMPACT_ATOMS: atom_id res chain seq x y z
N MET A 1 -8.47 -57.66 -56.19
CA MET A 1 -9.63 -57.98 -57.04
C MET A 1 -10.77 -57.19 -56.47
N ASP A 2 -11.06 -56.05 -57.09
CA ASP A 2 -12.32 -55.31 -56.90
C ASP A 2 -13.41 -56.02 -57.74
N PRO A 3 -14.73 -55.75 -57.58
CA PRO A 3 -15.39 -54.43 -57.55
C PRO A 3 -15.68 -53.93 -56.12
N MET A 4 -15.93 -52.65 -55.80
CA MET A 4 -16.61 -51.51 -56.46
C MET A 4 -18.15 -51.59 -56.56
N ASP A 5 -18.82 -50.60 -55.95
CA ASP A 5 -19.88 -49.71 -56.50
C ASP A 5 -20.57 -48.98 -55.30
N ILE A 6 -20.87 -47.66 -55.23
CA ILE A 6 -21.31 -46.62 -56.21
C ILE A 6 -22.80 -46.86 -56.58
N ASP A 7 -23.80 -45.97 -56.42
CA ASP A 7 -23.90 -44.55 -55.99
C ASP A 7 -25.32 -44.32 -55.34
N SER A 8 -25.99 -43.17 -55.15
CA SER A 8 -25.79 -41.71 -55.43
C SER A 8 -26.71 -40.84 -54.53
N ASP A 9 -26.40 -39.55 -54.40
CA ASP A 9 -27.27 -38.34 -54.35
C ASP A 9 -28.78 -38.42 -54.01
N SER A 10 -29.24 -37.48 -53.16
CA SER A 10 -29.98 -36.29 -53.67
C SER A 10 -30.12 -35.17 -52.64
N LEU A 11 -30.08 -33.92 -53.12
CA LEU A 11 -30.38 -32.69 -52.37
C LEU A 11 -31.82 -32.25 -52.63
N SER A 12 -32.48 -31.66 -51.62
CA SER A 12 -33.60 -30.73 -51.85
C SER A 12 -33.58 -29.61 -50.80
N SER A 13 -33.10 -28.44 -51.20
CA SER A 13 -33.20 -27.21 -50.42
C SER A 13 -34.62 -26.62 -50.48
N LEU A 14 -34.98 -25.85 -49.46
CA LEU A 14 -36.07 -24.89 -49.53
C LEU A 14 -35.67 -23.65 -48.74
N ALA A 15 -35.64 -22.50 -49.43
CA ALA A 15 -35.27 -21.22 -48.85
C ALA A 15 -36.10 -20.10 -49.50
N SER A 16 -36.51 -19.15 -48.67
CA SER A 16 -37.11 -17.86 -48.98
C SER A 16 -36.83 -17.00 -47.72
N SER A 17 -36.15 -15.85 -47.76
CA SER A 17 -36.36 -14.67 -48.63
C SER A 17 -37.78 -14.10 -48.40
N ASP A 18 -38.01 -12.83 -48.11
CA ASP A 18 -37.25 -11.57 -48.21
C ASP A 18 -37.80 -10.57 -47.13
N ASP A 19 -37.29 -9.36 -46.82
CA ASP A 19 -35.96 -8.70 -46.85
C ASP A 19 -36.12 -7.27 -46.20
N ASN A 20 -35.01 -6.54 -45.99
CA ASN A 20 -34.85 -5.10 -45.71
C ASN A 20 -35.07 -4.51 -44.29
N GLY A 21 -33.93 -4.19 -43.65
CA GLY A 21 -33.59 -2.83 -43.20
C GLY A 21 -33.79 -2.48 -41.71
N SER A 22 -32.88 -1.77 -41.04
CA SER A 22 -31.51 -1.35 -41.40
C SER A 22 -30.77 -0.88 -40.13
N ASP A 23 -29.43 -1.01 -40.10
CA ASP A 23 -28.38 -0.16 -39.52
C ASP A 23 -28.71 0.64 -38.22
N ASN A 24 -27.91 0.66 -37.14
CA ASN A 24 -26.54 0.17 -36.89
C ASN A 24 -26.30 0.13 -35.34
N ASP A 25 -25.14 -0.17 -34.74
CA ASP A 25 -23.76 -0.26 -35.23
C ASP A 25 -22.87 -1.23 -34.40
N VAL A 26 -21.59 -1.34 -34.79
CA VAL A 26 -20.42 -2.03 -34.19
C VAL A 26 -20.51 -2.59 -32.74
N ASP A 27 -20.56 -3.92 -32.64
CA ASP A 27 -19.62 -4.68 -31.79
C ASP A 27 -18.53 -5.25 -32.72
N GLN A 28 -17.25 -4.99 -32.43
CA GLN A 28 -16.11 -5.54 -33.19
C GLN A 28 -14.98 -5.97 -32.26
N THR A 29 -14.92 -7.28 -32.02
CA THR A 29 -13.70 -7.99 -31.64
C THR A 29 -12.64 -7.85 -32.72
N MET A 30 -11.47 -7.27 -32.40
CA MET A 30 -10.28 -7.33 -33.26
C MET A 30 -9.39 -8.48 -32.78
N ILE A 31 -9.29 -9.55 -33.58
CA ILE A 31 -8.39 -10.69 -33.36
C ILE A 31 -7.28 -10.61 -34.40
N ASP A 32 -6.25 -9.83 -34.11
CA ASP A 32 -5.06 -9.69 -34.95
C ASP A 32 -3.96 -10.65 -34.45
N GLY A 33 -3.81 -11.77 -35.15
CA GLY A 33 -3.04 -12.92 -34.66
C GLY A 33 -1.53 -12.71 -34.56
N ASN A 34 -1.04 -12.32 -33.38
CA ASN A 34 0.36 -12.53 -33.00
C ASN A 34 0.55 -12.77 -31.48
N GLY A 35 0.00 -13.89 -30.97
CA GLY A 35 0.28 -14.40 -29.62
C GLY A 35 -0.21 -13.49 -28.49
N ASP A 36 -1.53 -13.48 -28.23
CA ASP A 36 -2.15 -12.61 -27.23
C ASP A 36 -1.85 -12.97 -25.78
N VAL A 37 -0.70 -12.50 -25.31
CA VAL A 37 -0.39 -12.32 -23.90
C VAL A 37 -1.32 -11.26 -23.32
N GLN A 38 -2.42 -11.72 -22.71
CA GLN A 38 -3.37 -10.89 -21.97
C GLN A 38 -2.69 -10.18 -20.78
N LEU A 39 -3.33 -9.13 -20.26
CA LEU A 39 -3.02 -8.54 -18.96
C LEU A 39 -2.83 -9.64 -17.90
N ARG A 40 -1.74 -9.57 -17.12
CA ARG A 40 -1.29 -10.66 -16.24
C ARG A 40 -2.37 -11.11 -15.24
N GLY A 41 -3.08 -12.18 -15.57
CA GLY A 41 -4.20 -12.70 -14.78
C GLY A 41 -3.75 -13.37 -13.48
N TYR A 42 -3.85 -12.64 -12.36
CA TYR A 42 -3.57 -13.21 -11.04
C TYR A 42 -4.69 -14.14 -10.58
N SER A 43 -4.49 -15.45 -10.76
CA SER A 43 -5.35 -16.47 -10.15
C SER A 43 -4.87 -16.82 -8.74
N THR A 44 -5.79 -16.85 -7.78
CA THR A 44 -5.61 -17.47 -6.46
C THR A 44 -6.52 -18.71 -6.35
N LEU A 45 -6.61 -19.31 -5.16
CA LEU A 45 -7.63 -20.33 -4.87
C LEU A 45 -8.99 -19.68 -4.69
N TYR A 46 -10.06 -20.40 -5.00
CA TYR A 46 -11.36 -20.07 -4.43
C TYR A 46 -11.25 -20.13 -2.90
N PRO A 47 -11.80 -19.14 -2.16
CA PRO A 47 -11.71 -19.14 -0.71
C PRO A 47 -12.50 -20.32 -0.10
N PRO A 48 -12.24 -20.63 1.18
CA PRO A 48 -13.09 -21.53 1.95
C PRO A 48 -14.57 -21.15 1.84
N ALA A 49 -15.41 -22.09 1.40
CA ALA A 49 -16.85 -21.87 1.28
C ALA A 49 -17.47 -21.65 2.66
N LEU A 50 -17.94 -20.43 2.93
CA LEU A 50 -18.40 -20.03 4.26
C LEU A 50 -19.89 -20.35 4.45
N PRO A 51 -20.29 -21.04 5.54
CA PRO A 51 -21.69 -21.15 5.93
C PRO A 51 -22.28 -19.76 6.26
N SER A 52 -23.59 -19.60 6.09
CA SER A 52 -24.30 -18.31 6.19
C SER A 52 -24.47 -17.80 7.63
N TYR A 53 -23.36 -17.47 8.30
CA TYR A 53 -23.34 -16.78 9.59
C TYR A 53 -23.18 -15.27 9.40
N ALA A 54 -24.05 -14.48 10.03
CA ALA A 54 -24.03 -13.01 9.95
C ALA A 54 -22.74 -12.36 10.51
N ASN A 55 -21.90 -13.10 11.24
CA ASN A 55 -20.66 -12.61 11.83
C ASN A 55 -19.55 -13.69 11.82
N TRP A 56 -19.23 -14.20 10.62
CA TRP A 56 -18.31 -15.34 10.45
C TRP A 56 -16.97 -15.21 11.20
N SER A 57 -16.37 -14.03 11.27
CA SER A 57 -15.09 -13.81 11.98
C SER A 57 -15.13 -14.10 13.48
N GLN A 58 -16.32 -14.17 14.10
CA GLN A 58 -16.48 -14.60 15.50
C GLN A 58 -16.65 -16.13 15.66
N HIS A 59 -16.84 -16.86 14.56
CA HIS A 59 -17.07 -18.30 14.53
C HIS A 59 -15.99 -19.09 13.76
N SER A 60 -15.21 -18.41 12.91
CA SER A 60 -14.17 -18.95 12.03
C SER A 60 -13.19 -19.89 12.74
N TRP A 61 -12.80 -19.58 13.98
CA TRP A 61 -11.93 -20.40 14.83
C TRP A 61 -12.46 -21.81 15.15
N ALA A 62 -13.77 -22.05 15.02
CA ALA A 62 -14.39 -23.35 15.23
C ALA A 62 -14.33 -24.27 14.00
N PHE A 63 -13.70 -23.82 12.91
CA PHE A 63 -13.63 -24.53 11.63
C PHE A 63 -12.19 -24.80 11.20
N THR A 64 -12.02 -25.86 10.42
CA THR A 64 -10.78 -26.21 9.74
C THR A 64 -11.03 -26.34 8.25
N ALA A 65 -10.02 -25.99 7.46
CA ALA A 65 -10.00 -26.15 6.02
C ALA A 65 -8.94 -27.17 5.58
N ARG A 66 -9.18 -27.84 4.44
CA ARG A 66 -8.15 -28.53 3.66
C ARG A 66 -8.21 -28.07 2.21
N ARG A 67 -7.17 -28.35 1.42
CA ARG A 67 -7.27 -28.23 -0.04
C ARG A 67 -8.31 -29.23 -0.54
N ASP A 68 -9.21 -28.72 -1.36
CA ASP A 68 -10.02 -29.48 -2.31
C ASP A 68 -9.11 -30.17 -3.35
N ALA A 69 -9.65 -31.13 -4.11
CA ALA A 69 -9.04 -31.67 -5.32
C ALA A 69 -9.10 -30.66 -6.49
N GLY A 70 -10.10 -29.78 -6.50
CA GLY A 70 -10.16 -28.59 -7.36
C GLY A 70 -9.32 -27.42 -6.85
N ASN A 71 -9.62 -26.21 -7.35
CA ASN A 71 -8.85 -25.00 -7.05
C ASN A 71 -9.30 -24.27 -5.77
N GLY A 72 -9.82 -24.98 -4.77
CA GLY A 72 -10.44 -24.36 -3.58
C GLY A 72 -10.04 -24.98 -2.24
N PHE A 73 -10.92 -24.79 -1.26
CA PHE A 73 -10.83 -25.43 0.06
C PHE A 73 -12.14 -26.11 0.45
N GLU A 74 -12.05 -27.33 0.95
CA GLU A 74 -13.12 -27.94 1.74
C GLU A 74 -13.06 -27.40 3.18
N VAL A 75 -14.22 -27.19 3.79
CA VAL A 75 -14.37 -26.71 5.18
C VAL A 75 -15.19 -27.70 5.99
N ARG A 76 -14.81 -27.92 7.26
CA ARG A 76 -15.70 -28.54 8.25
C ARG A 76 -15.58 -27.85 9.61
N GLN A 77 -16.62 -28.00 10.42
CA GLN A 77 -16.56 -27.66 11.84
C GLN A 77 -15.69 -28.68 12.58
N MET A 78 -14.88 -28.23 13.53
CA MET A 78 -14.05 -29.09 14.38
C MET A 78 -14.83 -29.55 15.62
N ASN A 79 -14.49 -30.73 16.15
CA ASN A 79 -14.90 -31.06 17.51
C ASN A 79 -13.99 -30.32 18.50
N ILE A 80 -14.51 -29.21 19.05
CA ILE A 80 -13.79 -28.31 19.98
C ILE A 80 -13.31 -29.05 21.25
N GLN A 81 -13.91 -30.20 21.59
CA GLN A 81 -13.51 -31.03 22.73
C GLN A 81 -12.18 -31.78 22.52
N ASN A 82 -11.74 -31.95 21.27
CA ASN A 82 -10.59 -32.80 20.90
C ASN A 82 -9.40 -32.01 20.32
N VAL A 83 -9.34 -30.68 20.52
CA VAL A 83 -8.35 -29.79 19.87
C VAL A 83 -6.94 -30.06 20.41
N GLY A 84 -6.15 -30.82 19.66
CA GLY A 84 -4.73 -31.10 19.94
C GLY A 84 -4.37 -32.59 19.98
N GLU A 85 -5.36 -33.46 20.12
CA GLU A 85 -5.18 -34.90 19.93
C GLU A 85 -5.41 -35.29 18.47
N THR A 86 -4.93 -36.46 18.07
CA THR A 86 -5.10 -36.97 16.70
C THR A 86 -6.56 -37.29 16.41
N GLU A 87 -7.22 -36.46 15.60
CA GLU A 87 -8.57 -36.72 15.08
C GLU A 87 -8.60 -37.94 14.12
N TYR A 88 -8.52 -39.14 14.70
CA TYR A 88 -9.16 -40.33 14.15
C TYR A 88 -10.63 -40.27 14.54
N ASP A 89 -11.41 -39.49 13.78
CA ASP A 89 -12.85 -39.42 13.96
C ASP A 89 -13.50 -40.75 13.56
N ALA A 90 -14.30 -41.32 14.47
CA ALA A 90 -15.09 -42.53 14.23
C ALA A 90 -16.15 -42.35 13.12
N LEU A 91 -16.47 -41.11 12.74
CA LEU A 91 -17.35 -40.75 11.61
C LEU A 91 -16.59 -40.67 10.26
N GLY A 92 -15.28 -40.91 10.23
CA GLY A 92 -14.47 -40.92 9.01
C GLY A 92 -14.11 -39.53 8.46
N GLN A 93 -14.22 -38.46 9.25
CA GLN A 93 -13.79 -37.12 8.85
C GLN A 93 -12.25 -37.02 8.75
N TRP A 94 -11.77 -36.09 7.93
CA TRP A 94 -10.35 -35.82 7.76
C TRP A 94 -9.79 -34.94 8.88
N PRO A 95 -8.59 -35.23 9.43
CA PRO A 95 -8.03 -34.49 10.57
C PRO A 95 -7.73 -33.03 10.23
N ALA A 96 -7.94 -32.11 11.19
CA ALA A 96 -7.74 -30.68 11.03
C ALA A 96 -6.36 -30.35 10.43
N LYS A 97 -6.35 -29.48 9.40
CA LYS A 97 -5.20 -29.31 8.50
C LYS A 97 -4.76 -27.87 8.33
N TYR A 98 -5.71 -26.96 8.11
CA TYR A 98 -5.51 -25.53 8.18
C TYR A 98 -6.51 -24.94 9.17
N MET A 99 -6.01 -24.30 10.22
CA MET A 99 -6.84 -23.61 11.20
C MET A 99 -7.40 -22.34 10.56
N MET A 100 -8.72 -22.15 10.64
CA MET A 100 -9.38 -20.93 10.17
C MET A 100 -9.48 -19.89 11.28
N GLY A 101 -9.65 -18.63 10.90
CA GLY A 101 -9.92 -17.56 11.85
C GLY A 101 -8.71 -17.05 12.65
N PRO A 102 -8.93 -16.35 13.78
CA PRO A 102 -7.87 -15.71 14.55
C PRO A 102 -6.77 -16.73 14.94
N PRO A 103 -5.48 -16.45 14.66
CA PRO A 103 -4.37 -17.37 14.93
C PRO A 103 -4.18 -17.83 16.39
N SER A 104 -4.79 -17.13 17.34
CA SER A 104 -4.77 -17.47 18.76
C SER A 104 -5.97 -16.84 19.49
N MET A 105 -6.07 -17.10 20.79
CA MET A 105 -7.04 -16.42 21.65
C MET A 105 -6.71 -14.94 21.95
N ALA A 106 -5.58 -14.40 21.47
CA ALA A 106 -5.32 -12.97 21.59
C ALA A 106 -6.36 -12.15 20.79
N PRO A 107 -6.80 -10.97 21.28
CA PRO A 107 -7.59 -10.03 20.50
C PRO A 107 -6.77 -9.30 19.42
N ASP A 108 -7.47 -8.48 18.64
CA ASP A 108 -6.92 -7.50 17.68
C ASP A 108 -5.95 -8.04 16.61
N TRP A 109 -6.32 -9.14 15.96
CA TRP A 109 -5.73 -9.50 14.68
C TRP A 109 -6.35 -8.69 13.55
N HIS A 110 -5.57 -8.37 12.50
CA HIS A 110 -6.11 -7.75 11.30
C HIS A 110 -7.35 -8.53 10.77
N PRO A 111 -8.43 -7.87 10.31
CA PRO A 111 -9.70 -8.56 9.98
C PRO A 111 -9.60 -9.69 8.94
N LEU A 112 -8.61 -9.66 8.02
CA LEU A 112 -8.31 -10.78 7.12
C LEU A 112 -7.79 -12.03 7.87
N LEU A 113 -7.03 -11.83 8.94
CA LEU A 113 -6.57 -12.90 9.82
C LEU A 113 -7.75 -13.45 10.66
N GLU A 114 -8.64 -12.60 11.19
CA GLU A 114 -9.86 -13.05 11.89
C GLU A 114 -10.87 -13.80 10.99
N LYS A 115 -10.97 -13.45 9.70
CA LYS A 115 -11.88 -14.12 8.75
C LYS A 115 -11.31 -15.47 8.26
N TRP A 116 -10.03 -15.49 7.88
CA TRP A 116 -9.44 -16.61 7.13
C TRP A 116 -8.38 -17.41 7.89
N GLY A 117 -7.55 -16.76 8.70
CA GLY A 117 -6.44 -17.38 9.43
C GLY A 117 -5.14 -17.56 8.62
N LEU A 118 -4.01 -17.54 9.32
CA LEU A 118 -2.65 -17.55 8.73
C LEU A 118 -2.40 -18.75 7.81
N GLN A 119 -2.88 -19.93 8.19
CA GLN A 119 -2.60 -21.16 7.44
C GLN A 119 -3.35 -21.22 6.11
N VAL A 120 -4.60 -20.72 6.07
CA VAL A 120 -5.39 -20.57 4.84
C VAL A 120 -4.76 -19.52 3.93
N LEU A 121 -4.50 -18.31 4.45
CA LEU A 121 -3.92 -17.22 3.67
C LEU A 121 -2.54 -17.58 3.09
N LYS A 122 -1.69 -18.25 3.88
CA LYS A 122 -0.43 -18.81 3.35
C LYS A 122 -0.69 -19.85 2.27
N LYS A 123 -1.64 -20.77 2.44
CA LYS A 123 -1.89 -21.86 1.46
C LYS A 123 -2.54 -21.36 0.15
N ALA A 124 -3.14 -20.18 0.17
CA ALA A 124 -3.61 -19.43 -0.99
C ALA A 124 -2.55 -18.52 -1.65
N GLY A 125 -1.41 -18.28 -0.98
CA GLY A 125 -0.29 -17.52 -1.56
C GLY A 125 -0.25 -16.03 -1.20
N PHE A 126 -1.00 -15.58 -0.19
CA PHE A 126 -0.98 -14.18 0.27
C PHE A 126 0.19 -13.85 1.23
N ILE A 127 0.92 -14.87 1.72
CA ILE A 127 1.99 -14.70 2.73
C ILE A 127 3.36 -15.19 2.24
N ASN A 128 3.39 -16.27 1.47
CA ASN A 128 4.61 -16.81 0.88
C ASN A 128 4.38 -17.04 -0.61
N TYR A 129 5.36 -16.67 -1.43
CA TYR A 129 5.55 -17.17 -2.78
C TYR A 129 6.97 -17.76 -2.88
N VAL A 130 7.17 -18.68 -3.81
CA VAL A 130 8.50 -19.20 -4.16
C VAL A 130 8.49 -19.30 -5.68
N SER A 131 9.38 -18.57 -6.35
CA SER A 131 9.47 -18.64 -7.80
C SER A 131 9.84 -20.04 -8.28
N LYS A 132 9.41 -20.37 -9.50
CA LYS A 132 9.88 -21.55 -10.23
C LYS A 132 11.17 -21.27 -11.01
N ASP A 133 11.48 -20.00 -11.22
CA ASP A 133 12.66 -19.51 -11.93
C ASP A 133 13.38 -18.48 -11.04
N PRO A 134 14.60 -18.79 -10.54
CA PRO A 134 15.39 -17.86 -9.74
C PRO A 134 16.10 -16.79 -10.58
N ASP A 135 16.22 -16.99 -11.90
CA ASP A 135 16.99 -16.14 -12.81
C ASP A 135 16.10 -15.12 -13.56
N ASP A 136 14.78 -15.13 -13.33
CA ASP A 136 13.81 -14.15 -13.87
C ASP A 136 13.91 -12.74 -13.24
N TYR A 137 14.87 -12.51 -12.32
CA TYR A 137 15.05 -11.18 -11.72
C TYR A 137 15.42 -10.11 -12.77
N ALA A 138 14.63 -9.04 -12.80
CA ALA A 138 14.80 -7.84 -13.60
C ALA A 138 15.20 -6.65 -12.73
N ARG A 139 15.68 -5.58 -13.38
CA ARG A 139 15.78 -4.26 -12.74
C ARG A 139 14.60 -3.40 -13.20
N PRO A 140 13.66 -3.02 -12.30
CA PRO A 140 12.48 -2.22 -12.63
C PRO A 140 12.79 -1.01 -13.51
N LYS A 141 11.95 -0.79 -14.54
CA LYS A 141 12.17 0.22 -15.58
C LYS A 141 10.84 0.74 -16.13
N GLY A 142 10.52 2.00 -15.81
CA GLY A 142 9.31 2.67 -16.32
C GLY A 142 9.43 3.05 -17.79
N GLN A 143 8.32 3.40 -18.43
CA GLN A 143 8.26 3.59 -19.88
C GLN A 143 9.21 4.70 -20.39
N ALA A 144 9.22 5.88 -19.75
CA ALA A 144 10.10 6.99 -20.10
C ALA A 144 11.55 6.84 -19.59
N ALA A 145 11.91 5.73 -18.94
CA ALA A 145 13.28 5.47 -18.50
C ALA A 145 14.28 5.43 -19.68
N GLY A 146 13.79 5.12 -20.88
CA GLY A 146 14.56 5.21 -22.13
C GLY A 146 14.99 6.64 -22.48
N ASP A 147 14.11 7.63 -22.31
CA ASP A 147 14.44 9.05 -22.52
C ASP A 147 15.46 9.56 -21.50
N ARG A 148 15.29 9.11 -20.26
CA ARG A 148 16.10 9.47 -19.10
C ARG A 148 17.49 8.83 -19.12
N ASN A 149 17.61 7.65 -19.76
CA ASN A 149 18.85 6.88 -19.85
C ASN A 149 18.96 6.13 -21.19
N PRO A 150 19.19 6.83 -22.34
CA PRO A 150 19.14 6.21 -23.67
C PRO A 150 20.19 5.12 -23.92
N GLY A 151 21.31 5.16 -23.19
CA GLY A 151 22.36 4.13 -23.24
C GLY A 151 22.21 3.00 -22.21
N ASP A 152 21.09 2.96 -21.48
CA ASP A 152 20.81 2.03 -20.37
C ASP A 152 21.92 1.88 -19.30
N ASN A 153 22.71 2.93 -19.12
CA ASN A 153 23.84 2.99 -18.20
C ASN A 153 23.39 2.65 -16.77
N GLU A 154 24.05 1.68 -16.14
CA GLU A 154 23.69 1.16 -14.81
C GLU A 154 23.60 2.27 -13.75
N SER A 155 24.61 3.13 -13.66
CA SER A 155 24.66 4.29 -12.74
C SER A 155 23.58 5.35 -12.99
N LEU A 156 22.87 5.27 -14.11
CA LEU A 156 21.75 6.15 -14.45
C LEU A 156 20.39 5.47 -14.31
N ARG A 157 20.30 4.16 -14.00
CA ARG A 157 19.01 3.45 -13.88
C ARG A 157 18.12 3.98 -12.75
N ILE A 158 18.67 4.40 -11.61
CA ILE A 158 17.88 5.07 -10.55
C ILE A 158 17.54 6.51 -10.97
N HIS A 159 16.28 6.91 -10.77
CA HIS A 159 15.75 8.24 -11.08
C HIS A 159 16.49 9.33 -10.27
N PRO A 160 16.88 10.48 -10.85
CA PRO A 160 17.67 11.52 -10.18
C PRO A 160 17.30 11.87 -8.74
N VAL A 161 16.00 11.97 -8.42
CA VAL A 161 15.53 12.35 -7.07
C VAL A 161 15.80 11.28 -5.99
N PHE A 162 16.06 10.03 -6.39
CA PHE A 162 16.36 8.89 -5.51
C PHE A 162 17.84 8.49 -5.53
N ARG A 163 18.69 9.19 -6.30
CA ARG A 163 20.12 8.89 -6.40
C ARG A 163 20.86 9.11 -5.09
N LYS A 164 21.96 8.39 -4.88
CA LYS A 164 22.81 8.44 -3.69
C LYS A 164 23.09 9.85 -3.17
N THR A 165 23.40 10.79 -4.06
CA THR A 165 23.66 12.20 -3.74
C THR A 165 22.48 12.96 -3.11
N MET A 166 21.27 12.42 -3.19
CA MET A 166 20.05 12.99 -2.59
C MET A 166 19.81 12.51 -1.15
N TRP A 167 20.58 11.51 -0.69
CA TRP A 167 20.50 10.95 0.67
C TRP A 167 21.56 11.55 1.57
N LYS A 168 21.14 12.06 2.72
CA LYS A 168 22.03 12.61 3.75
C LYS A 168 22.44 11.51 4.74
N ASP A 169 23.73 11.47 5.09
CA ASP A 169 24.32 10.61 6.11
C ASP A 169 24.03 9.10 5.93
N LEU A 170 24.01 8.62 4.67
CA LEU A 170 23.79 7.22 4.31
C LEU A 170 25.09 6.64 3.72
N GLU A 171 25.48 5.41 4.07
CA GLU A 171 26.69 4.74 3.56
C GLU A 171 26.45 3.96 2.26
N ASP A 172 27.49 3.68 1.46
CA ASP A 172 27.32 3.12 0.10
C ASP A 172 26.70 1.72 0.08
N GLU A 173 27.06 0.84 1.01
CA GLU A 173 26.44 -0.49 1.12
C GLU A 173 24.96 -0.40 1.57
N ASP A 174 24.63 0.54 2.48
CA ASP A 174 23.23 0.78 2.90
C ASP A 174 22.34 1.23 1.73
N TYR A 175 22.91 2.04 0.82
CA TYR A 175 22.21 2.49 -0.39
C TYR A 175 21.94 1.36 -1.37
N LYS A 176 22.88 0.41 -1.49
CA LYS A 176 22.76 -0.81 -2.30
C LYS A 176 21.75 -1.79 -1.71
N VAL A 177 21.67 -1.91 -0.38
CA VAL A 177 20.66 -2.71 0.33
C VAL A 177 19.21 -2.23 0.02
N ILE A 178 19.02 -0.93 -0.19
CA ILE A 178 17.73 -0.35 -0.60
C ILE A 178 17.54 -0.21 -2.14
N GLU A 179 18.53 -0.57 -2.98
CA GLU A 179 18.47 -0.42 -4.44
C GLU A 179 17.17 -0.99 -5.07
N PRO A 180 16.66 -2.19 -4.71
CA PRO A 180 15.44 -2.72 -5.31
C PRO A 180 14.23 -1.81 -5.11
N ALA A 181 14.07 -1.21 -3.93
CA ALA A 181 12.99 -0.26 -3.66
C ALA A 181 13.17 1.05 -4.45
N LEU A 182 14.40 1.54 -4.55
CA LEU A 182 14.73 2.73 -5.35
C LEU A 182 14.47 2.51 -6.84
N LEU A 183 14.71 1.30 -7.36
CA LEU A 183 14.39 0.94 -8.74
C LEU A 183 12.88 0.88 -8.97
N ILE A 184 12.10 0.22 -8.09
CA ILE A 184 10.64 0.20 -8.18
C ILE A 184 10.08 1.64 -8.18
N ALA A 185 10.48 2.47 -7.20
CA ALA A 185 10.03 3.85 -7.11
C ALA A 185 10.46 4.70 -8.33
N SER A 186 11.67 4.47 -8.86
CA SER A 186 12.13 5.11 -10.11
C SER A 186 11.25 4.74 -11.30
N ALA A 187 10.85 3.48 -11.41
CA ALA A 187 10.03 2.99 -12.50
C ALA A 187 8.60 3.55 -12.46
N TYR A 188 8.02 3.74 -11.27
CA TYR A 188 6.76 4.48 -11.12
C TYR A 188 6.89 5.96 -11.51
N LEU A 189 7.99 6.65 -11.17
CA LEU A 189 8.22 8.06 -11.58
C LEU A 189 8.48 8.25 -13.09
N ASP A 190 8.90 7.19 -13.79
CA ASP A 190 9.17 7.19 -15.23
C ASP A 190 7.95 6.80 -16.10
N ASP A 191 6.74 6.66 -15.53
CA ASP A 191 5.54 6.32 -16.30
C ASP A 191 4.67 7.55 -16.64
N GLU A 192 4.02 7.52 -17.80
CA GLU A 192 3.18 8.62 -18.29
C GLU A 192 2.02 8.97 -17.35
N ILE A 193 1.40 7.97 -16.70
CA ILE A 193 0.30 8.19 -15.74
C ILE A 193 0.81 9.03 -14.54
N THR A 194 2.04 8.78 -14.09
CA THR A 194 2.70 9.55 -13.04
C THR A 194 3.07 10.96 -13.50
N LEU A 195 3.48 11.14 -14.76
CA LEU A 195 3.69 12.48 -15.34
C LEU A 195 2.38 13.28 -15.42
N ASN A 196 1.25 12.64 -15.75
CA ASN A 196 -0.07 13.28 -15.74
C ASN A 196 -0.44 13.79 -14.34
N TYR A 197 -0.19 12.99 -13.30
CA TYR A 197 -0.39 13.39 -11.90
C TYR A 197 0.45 14.64 -11.54
N PHE A 198 1.77 14.60 -11.80
CA PHE A 198 2.65 15.69 -11.44
C PHE A 198 2.48 16.95 -12.30
N HIS A 199 1.94 16.82 -13.53
CA HIS A 199 1.47 17.97 -14.31
C HIS A 199 0.30 18.67 -13.58
N ALA A 200 -0.72 17.92 -13.17
CA ALA A 200 -1.88 18.46 -12.47
C ALA A 200 -1.51 19.08 -11.10
N MET A 201 -0.63 18.44 -10.32
CA MET A 201 -0.17 18.99 -9.02
C MET A 201 0.67 20.27 -9.15
N ALA A 202 1.31 20.50 -10.30
CA ALA A 202 2.13 21.69 -10.54
C ALA A 202 1.34 22.91 -11.06
N ALA A 203 0.07 22.74 -11.37
CA ALA A 203 -0.82 23.77 -11.89
C ALA A 203 -1.02 24.93 -10.89
N GLY A 204 -1.31 26.12 -11.39
CA GLY A 204 -1.75 27.24 -10.56
C GLY A 204 -3.22 27.11 -10.12
N PRO A 205 -3.67 27.83 -9.08
CA PRO A 205 -5.09 27.89 -8.72
C PRO A 205 -6.01 28.26 -9.89
N GLU A 206 -5.53 29.08 -10.81
CA GLU A 206 -6.21 29.51 -12.05
C GLU A 206 -6.39 28.39 -13.10
N GLU A 207 -5.67 27.28 -12.96
CA GLU A 207 -5.80 26.06 -13.79
C GLU A 207 -6.50 24.91 -13.05
N MET A 208 -6.66 25.00 -11.72
CA MET A 208 -7.39 24.03 -10.90
C MET A 208 -8.89 24.38 -10.84
N GLY A 209 -9.71 23.39 -10.49
CA GLY A 209 -11.07 23.67 -10.04
C GLY A 209 -11.07 24.14 -8.59
N THR A 210 -12.18 24.75 -8.15
CA THR A 210 -12.48 24.92 -6.72
C THR A 210 -13.79 24.24 -6.35
N PHE A 211 -13.92 23.88 -5.08
CA PHE A 211 -15.19 23.49 -4.46
C PHE A 211 -15.32 24.17 -3.11
N THR A 212 -16.55 24.27 -2.59
CA THR A 212 -16.79 24.79 -1.23
C THR A 212 -16.98 23.63 -0.26
N ASP A 213 -16.19 23.61 0.81
CA ASP A 213 -16.40 22.76 1.98
C ASP A 213 -17.01 23.59 3.13
N ASP A 214 -17.98 23.02 3.85
CA ASP A 214 -18.73 23.72 4.90
C ASP A 214 -17.87 24.12 6.13
N VAL A 215 -16.68 23.52 6.30
CA VAL A 215 -15.76 23.76 7.42
C VAL A 215 -14.55 24.60 6.99
N LEU A 216 -14.06 24.40 5.77
CA LEU A 216 -12.79 24.99 5.28
C LEU A 216 -13.01 26.18 4.34
N GLY A 217 -14.18 26.30 3.71
CA GLY A 217 -14.47 27.33 2.71
C GLY A 217 -14.08 26.90 1.30
N GLU A 218 -13.58 27.83 0.48
CA GLU A 218 -13.16 27.52 -0.89
C GLU A 218 -11.84 26.74 -0.91
N CYS A 219 -11.83 25.61 -1.61
CA CYS A 219 -10.77 24.61 -1.60
C CYS A 219 -10.35 24.21 -3.03
N ASN A 220 -9.04 24.14 -3.27
CA ASN A 220 -8.48 23.74 -4.56
C ASN A 220 -8.72 22.25 -4.84
N ILE A 221 -9.17 21.91 -6.05
CA ILE A 221 -9.32 20.52 -6.52
C ILE A 221 -8.74 20.34 -7.92
N ALA A 222 -7.76 19.43 -8.01
CA ALA A 222 -7.08 19.09 -9.25
C ALA A 222 -7.77 17.90 -9.93
N THR A 223 -7.99 18.01 -11.25
CA THR A 223 -8.37 16.86 -12.09
C THR A 223 -7.15 16.41 -12.88
N ILE A 224 -6.78 15.14 -12.75
CA ILE A 224 -5.63 14.55 -13.45
C ILE A 224 -6.07 14.24 -14.89
N PRO A 225 -5.35 14.69 -15.93
CA PRO A 225 -5.71 14.39 -17.31
C PRO A 225 -5.41 12.91 -17.64
N GLU A 226 -6.24 12.28 -18.48
CA GLU A 226 -6.03 10.90 -18.93
C GLU A 226 -4.75 10.74 -19.76
N THR A 227 -4.40 11.78 -20.53
CA THR A 227 -3.21 11.84 -21.40
C THR A 227 -2.62 13.24 -21.42
N LEU A 228 -1.31 13.35 -21.65
CA LEU A 228 -0.61 14.61 -21.91
C LEU A 228 -0.01 14.63 -23.33
N SER A 229 0.17 15.82 -23.90
CA SER A 229 1.07 15.98 -25.05
C SER A 229 2.51 15.76 -24.62
N ARG A 230 3.38 15.40 -25.57
CA ARG A 230 4.78 15.09 -25.29
C ARG A 230 5.55 16.26 -24.67
N GLU A 231 5.20 17.48 -25.03
CA GLU A 231 5.76 18.71 -24.46
C GLU A 231 5.40 18.84 -22.98
N LYS A 232 4.14 18.57 -22.61
CA LYS A 232 3.68 18.60 -21.22
C LYS A 232 4.27 17.46 -20.39
N GLN A 233 4.45 16.27 -20.96
CA GLN A 233 5.21 15.19 -20.31
C GLN A 233 6.64 15.63 -19.98
N ILE A 234 7.34 16.23 -20.95
CA ILE A 234 8.72 16.73 -20.79
C ILE A 234 8.77 17.84 -19.73
N GLU A 235 7.77 18.73 -19.68
CA GLU A 235 7.67 19.79 -18.67
C GLU A 235 7.44 19.22 -17.25
N ALA A 236 6.49 18.30 -17.10
CA ALA A 236 6.23 17.60 -15.83
C ALA A 236 7.49 16.84 -15.36
N TYR A 237 8.12 16.10 -16.26
CA TYR A 237 9.37 15.38 -16.00
C TYR A 237 10.53 16.33 -15.59
N ALA A 238 10.63 17.51 -16.21
CA ALA A 238 11.59 18.52 -15.82
C ALA A 238 11.33 19.07 -14.40
N LYS A 239 10.06 19.29 -14.01
CA LYS A 239 9.67 19.68 -12.64
C LYS A 239 10.02 18.60 -11.61
N ILE A 240 9.77 17.32 -11.93
CA ILE A 240 10.15 16.18 -11.09
C ILE A 240 11.68 16.14 -10.92
N ARG A 241 12.47 16.27 -11.98
CA ARG A 241 13.94 16.34 -11.89
C ARG A 241 14.44 17.54 -11.08
N LYS A 242 13.77 18.68 -11.18
CA LYS A 242 14.14 19.92 -10.46
C LYS A 242 13.99 19.78 -8.94
N MET A 243 13.22 18.80 -8.45
CA MET A 243 13.16 18.44 -7.02
C MET A 243 14.53 18.06 -6.43
N CYS A 244 15.52 17.68 -7.25
CA CYS A 244 16.91 17.52 -6.82
C CYS A 244 17.54 18.78 -6.20
N GLU A 245 16.98 19.97 -6.44
CA GLU A 245 17.42 21.23 -5.80
C GLU A 245 16.59 21.60 -4.57
N PHE A 246 15.40 20.98 -4.39
CA PHE A 246 14.41 21.39 -3.39
C PHE A 246 14.21 20.36 -2.26
N THR A 247 14.61 19.11 -2.46
CA THR A 247 14.35 18.00 -1.54
C THR A 247 15.62 17.27 -1.13
N THR A 248 15.63 16.66 0.05
CA THR A 248 16.72 15.78 0.51
C THR A 248 16.15 14.66 1.38
N TRP A 249 16.62 13.43 1.18
CA TRP A 249 16.23 12.25 1.93
C TRP A 249 17.18 12.00 3.10
N LYS A 250 16.67 11.34 4.14
CA LYS A 250 17.46 10.78 5.26
C LYS A 250 16.64 9.76 6.02
N PHE A 251 17.31 8.84 6.70
CA PHE A 251 16.62 7.99 7.68
C PHE A 251 16.37 8.75 8.99
N GLU A 252 15.36 8.31 9.73
CA GLU A 252 14.97 8.83 11.04
C GLU A 252 14.55 7.64 11.91
N SER A 253 15.01 7.61 13.15
CA SER A 253 14.95 6.40 13.98
C SER A 253 13.54 5.90 14.26
N VAL A 254 13.41 4.57 14.34
CA VAL A 254 12.13 3.85 14.52
C VAL A 254 11.30 4.50 15.64
N HIS A 255 11.91 4.71 16.81
CA HIS A 255 11.32 5.33 17.99
C HIS A 255 10.73 6.74 17.81
N ARG A 256 11.16 7.48 16.77
CA ARG A 256 10.60 8.79 16.42
C ARG A 256 9.50 8.69 15.38
N MET A 257 9.60 7.73 14.46
CA MET A 257 8.58 7.47 13.44
C MET A 257 7.34 6.77 14.05
N SER A 258 7.54 5.79 14.94
CA SER A 258 6.49 5.10 15.71
C SER A 258 5.75 6.03 16.69
N LYS A 259 6.36 7.14 17.10
CA LYS A 259 5.69 8.22 17.86
C LYS A 259 4.84 9.12 16.98
N SER A 260 5.21 9.26 15.71
CA SER A 260 4.45 9.99 14.69
C SER A 260 3.42 9.12 13.96
N HIS A 261 3.45 7.79 14.17
CA HIS A 261 2.57 6.79 13.54
C HIS A 261 2.65 6.76 12.00
N CYS A 262 3.84 7.00 11.44
CA CYS A 262 4.07 7.12 10.00
C CYS A 262 5.38 6.45 9.56
N THR A 263 5.42 5.87 8.36
CA THR A 263 6.60 5.19 7.78
C THR A 263 7.57 6.18 7.14
N GLY A 264 7.04 7.20 6.45
CA GLY A 264 7.73 8.40 5.98
C GLY A 264 7.31 9.66 6.75
N MET A 265 7.93 10.81 6.44
CA MET A 265 7.35 12.14 6.73
C MET A 265 8.10 13.25 5.98
N MET A 266 7.42 13.98 5.09
CA MET A 266 7.85 15.24 4.51
C MET A 266 7.88 16.34 5.59
N LYS A 267 8.99 17.09 5.66
CA LYS A 267 9.18 18.20 6.63
C LYS A 267 9.60 19.48 5.88
N PRO A 268 8.93 20.63 6.09
CA PRO A 268 9.37 21.91 5.55
C PRO A 268 10.77 22.30 6.04
N ARG A 269 11.60 22.82 5.14
CA ARG A 269 12.98 23.25 5.43
C ARG A 269 13.00 24.67 5.99
N TYR A 270 13.63 24.84 7.16
CA TYR A 270 13.71 26.13 7.86
C TYR A 270 15.15 26.61 8.08
N VAL A 271 15.45 27.84 7.69
CA VAL A 271 16.65 28.57 8.11
C VAL A 271 16.38 29.42 9.35
N LYS A 272 17.41 29.66 10.17
CA LYS A 272 17.38 30.66 11.24
C LYS A 272 17.66 32.03 10.61
N GLY A 273 16.78 33.01 10.83
CA GLY A 273 17.11 34.40 10.50
C GLY A 273 17.96 35.04 11.59
N ASP A 274 19.18 35.47 11.27
CA ASP A 274 19.93 36.40 12.11
C ASP A 274 19.34 37.80 11.92
N VAL A 275 18.35 38.14 12.77
CA VAL A 275 17.69 39.44 12.77
C VAL A 275 18.66 40.51 13.28
N ASP A 276 19.35 41.17 12.33
CA ASP A 276 20.28 42.26 12.63
C ASP A 276 19.55 43.42 13.32
N LYS A 277 20.02 43.83 14.51
CA LYS A 277 19.23 44.63 15.46
C LYS A 277 19.21 46.13 15.18
N LYS A 278 19.55 46.56 13.96
CA LYS A 278 19.61 47.97 13.53
C LYS A 278 18.27 48.48 13.01
N GLY A 279 17.19 48.35 13.79
CA GLY A 279 15.85 48.67 13.26
C GLY A 279 14.66 48.64 14.22
N LYS A 280 14.84 48.87 15.53
CA LYS A 280 13.70 49.12 16.44
C LYS A 280 13.94 50.36 17.29
N GLY A 281 13.15 51.41 17.04
CA GLY A 281 13.14 52.64 17.83
C GLY A 281 12.75 52.37 19.29
N LYS A 282 13.10 53.31 20.17
CA LYS A 282 12.73 53.25 21.59
C LYS A 282 11.21 53.37 21.74
N VAL A 283 10.53 52.26 21.96
CA VAL A 283 9.27 52.25 22.72
C VAL A 283 9.65 52.12 24.19
N GLU A 284 9.31 53.12 24.99
CA GLU A 284 9.61 53.09 26.43
C GLU A 284 8.80 51.99 27.12
N LYS A 285 9.41 51.29 28.08
CA LYS A 285 8.74 50.26 28.86
C LYS A 285 8.35 50.80 30.23
N GLU A 286 7.05 50.81 30.50
CA GLU A 286 6.56 50.89 31.87
C GLU A 286 7.11 49.73 32.74
N LYS A 287 7.26 50.00 34.03
CA LYS A 287 7.95 49.10 34.96
C LYS A 287 7.02 48.00 35.49
N GLY A 288 6.93 46.87 34.78
CA GLY A 288 6.15 45.72 35.23
C GLY A 288 6.71 44.35 34.81
N LYS A 289 6.89 43.45 35.80
CA LYS A 289 7.13 41.99 35.68
C LYS A 289 8.33 41.53 34.81
N LYS A 290 9.38 40.99 35.47
CA LYS A 290 10.48 40.24 34.82
C LYS A 290 10.03 38.86 34.32
N GLY A 291 9.29 38.80 33.22
CA GLY A 291 9.06 37.55 32.49
C GLY A 291 10.33 37.10 31.75
N LYS A 292 10.77 35.85 31.94
CA LYS A 292 11.86 35.24 31.13
C LYS A 292 11.37 35.09 29.67
N SER A 293 11.62 36.11 28.85
CA SER A 293 11.32 36.08 27.43
C SER A 293 12.20 35.04 26.75
N LYS A 294 11.63 33.87 26.41
CA LYS A 294 12.28 32.95 25.45
C LYS A 294 12.56 33.75 24.17
N LYS A 295 13.81 33.75 23.69
CA LYS A 295 14.09 34.12 22.30
C LYS A 295 13.27 33.17 21.42
N LYS A 296 12.21 33.67 20.75
CA LYS A 296 11.88 33.11 19.44
C LYS A 296 13.13 33.34 18.57
N SER A 297 13.67 32.25 18.03
CA SER A 297 14.48 32.35 16.82
C SER A 297 13.46 32.35 15.70
N ASP A 298 13.39 33.46 14.97
CA ASP A 298 12.47 33.53 13.85
C ASP A 298 13.04 32.62 12.76
N LYS A 299 12.29 31.55 12.49
CA LYS A 299 12.58 30.54 11.48
C LYS A 299 11.82 30.91 10.22
N PHE A 300 12.54 30.97 9.10
CA PHE A 300 11.96 31.26 7.79
C PHE A 300 11.98 29.99 6.96
N LEU A 301 10.92 29.73 6.20
CA LEU A 301 10.91 28.67 5.20
C LEU A 301 11.94 29.00 4.12
N VAL A 302 12.62 27.98 3.60
CA VAL A 302 13.45 28.12 2.40
C VAL A 302 12.55 27.95 1.19
N GLN A 303 12.46 28.95 0.33
CA GLN A 303 11.58 28.96 -0.85
C GLN A 303 12.05 27.96 -1.93
N ALA A 304 11.09 27.39 -2.67
CA ALA A 304 11.34 26.46 -3.79
C ALA A 304 11.06 27.09 -5.17
N GLY A 305 10.18 26.50 -5.99
CA GLY A 305 10.04 26.83 -7.42
C GLY A 305 9.22 28.09 -7.73
N LYS A 306 8.32 28.51 -6.84
CA LYS A 306 7.44 29.70 -6.99
C LYS A 306 7.40 30.51 -5.68
N GLU A 307 6.73 31.65 -5.66
CA GLU A 307 6.34 32.29 -4.38
C GLU A 307 5.41 31.37 -3.58
N PHE A 308 5.39 31.49 -2.25
CA PHE A 308 4.65 30.64 -1.30
C PHE A 308 5.03 29.14 -1.25
N THR A 309 5.74 28.60 -2.24
CA THR A 309 6.34 27.24 -2.20
C THR A 309 7.58 27.16 -1.32
N TYR A 310 7.93 25.95 -0.83
CA TYR A 310 9.08 25.73 0.05
C TYR A 310 9.81 24.40 -0.18
N GLN A 311 11.10 24.39 0.17
CA GLN A 311 11.97 23.21 0.13
C GLN A 311 11.68 22.26 1.27
N THR A 312 12.04 20.98 1.11
CA THR A 312 11.67 19.91 2.02
C THR A 312 12.84 19.01 2.41
N ASP A 313 12.77 18.46 3.62
CA ASP A 313 13.52 17.30 4.03
C ASP A 313 12.52 16.15 4.17
N ILE A 314 12.63 15.10 3.36
CA ILE A 314 11.84 13.88 3.59
C ILE A 314 12.62 13.00 4.58
N VAL A 315 11.93 12.45 5.57
CA VAL A 315 12.46 11.31 6.34
C VAL A 315 11.76 10.01 5.96
N VAL A 316 12.52 8.93 6.07
CA VAL A 316 12.01 7.55 5.99
C VAL A 316 12.41 6.83 7.27
N SER A 317 11.60 5.87 7.73
CA SER A 317 11.92 5.10 8.93
C SER A 317 13.17 4.24 8.74
N GLU A 318 14.14 4.42 9.64
CA GLU A 318 15.39 3.65 9.74
C GLU A 318 15.13 2.13 9.83
N GLY A 319 13.97 1.73 10.34
CA GLY A 319 13.57 0.31 10.42
C GLY A 319 13.50 -0.39 9.06
N PHE A 320 13.24 0.31 7.96
CA PHE A 320 13.32 -0.28 6.62
C PHE A 320 14.76 -0.69 6.30
N LEU A 321 15.73 0.17 6.59
CA LEU A 321 17.15 -0.11 6.37
C LEU A 321 17.62 -1.24 7.29
N GLU A 322 17.28 -1.19 8.58
CA GLU A 322 17.63 -2.25 9.55
C GLU A 322 17.08 -3.62 9.12
N ILE A 323 15.82 -3.71 8.68
CA ILE A 323 15.18 -4.97 8.25
C ILE A 323 15.91 -5.55 7.03
N LEU A 324 16.28 -4.71 6.06
CA LEU A 324 16.95 -5.15 4.84
C LEU A 324 18.44 -5.50 5.08
N GLN A 325 19.13 -4.76 5.95
CA GLN A 325 20.47 -5.12 6.45
C GLN A 325 20.45 -6.48 7.17
N GLN A 326 19.47 -6.71 8.05
CA GLN A 326 19.32 -7.98 8.76
C GLN A 326 19.08 -9.16 7.81
N PHE A 327 18.38 -8.94 6.69
CA PHE A 327 18.22 -9.97 5.66
C PHE A 327 19.53 -10.28 4.93
N ASP A 328 20.29 -9.25 4.52
CA ASP A 328 21.61 -9.48 3.92
C ASP A 328 22.53 -10.24 4.89
N MET A 329 22.50 -9.91 6.19
CA MET A 329 23.23 -10.68 7.20
C MET A 329 22.73 -12.14 7.33
N ASP A 330 21.42 -12.38 7.31
CA ASP A 330 20.85 -13.73 7.39
C ASP A 330 21.22 -14.58 6.16
N VAL A 331 21.33 -13.96 4.97
CA VAL A 331 21.76 -14.63 3.72
C VAL A 331 23.28 -14.81 3.65
N SER A 332 24.05 -13.74 3.84
CA SER A 332 25.51 -13.70 3.64
C SER A 332 26.29 -14.35 4.79
N ASN A 333 25.80 -14.26 6.03
CA ASN A 333 26.50 -14.73 7.23
C ASN A 333 25.76 -15.85 7.98
N GLY A 334 24.56 -16.25 7.54
CA GLY A 334 23.78 -17.33 8.16
C GLY A 334 23.22 -16.97 9.53
N THR A 335 22.89 -15.68 9.77
CA THR A 335 22.23 -15.25 11.01
C THR A 335 20.72 -15.56 11.03
N ASP A 336 20.11 -15.32 12.19
CA ASP A 336 18.65 -15.42 12.44
C ASP A 336 18.11 -14.04 12.89
N LEU A 337 18.58 -12.91 12.36
CA LEU A 337 18.16 -11.56 12.78
C LEU A 337 16.79 -11.21 12.21
N HIS A 338 16.66 -11.14 10.88
CA HIS A 338 15.39 -10.85 10.23
C HIS A 338 14.36 -11.95 10.55
N LEU A 339 14.83 -13.20 10.63
CA LEU A 339 13.97 -14.33 11.01
C LEU A 339 13.51 -14.29 12.49
N LYS A 340 14.12 -13.49 13.39
CA LYS A 340 13.56 -13.21 14.72
C LYS A 340 12.46 -12.17 14.66
N ASP A 341 12.66 -11.07 13.93
CA ASP A 341 11.66 -10.01 13.77
C ASP A 341 10.37 -10.57 13.15
N LEU A 342 10.45 -11.40 12.10
CA LEU A 342 9.30 -12.10 11.51
C LEU A 342 8.59 -13.07 12.48
N LYS A 343 9.31 -13.63 13.45
CA LYS A 343 8.76 -14.57 14.45
C LYS A 343 8.28 -13.88 15.72
N LEU A 344 8.59 -12.61 15.95
CA LEU A 344 8.20 -11.89 17.17
C LEU A 344 6.66 -11.76 17.30
N PRO A 345 5.91 -11.32 16.26
CA PRO A 345 4.45 -11.26 16.31
C PRO A 345 3.74 -12.60 16.53
N LEU A 346 4.34 -13.72 16.08
CA LEU A 346 3.82 -15.06 16.40
C LEU A 346 3.96 -15.42 17.90
N ARG A 347 4.91 -14.79 18.61
CA ARG A 347 5.15 -14.99 20.05
C ARG A 347 4.32 -14.03 20.90
N THR A 348 4.33 -12.74 20.58
CA THR A 348 3.55 -11.71 21.30
C THR A 348 2.06 -11.89 21.06
N GLY A 349 1.67 -12.43 19.91
CA GLY A 349 0.32 -12.93 19.65
C GLY A 349 -0.02 -14.29 20.26
N PHE A 350 0.88 -14.93 21.03
CA PHE A 350 0.66 -16.25 21.65
C PHE A 350 0.18 -17.34 20.68
N VAL A 351 0.65 -17.35 19.42
CA VAL A 351 0.17 -18.28 18.38
C VAL A 351 0.65 -19.70 18.69
N PRO A 352 -0.25 -20.69 18.89
CA PRO A 352 0.15 -22.07 19.17
C PRO A 352 0.97 -22.69 18.04
N LYS A 353 1.91 -23.60 18.35
CA LYS A 353 2.74 -24.27 17.33
C LYS A 353 1.93 -24.97 16.24
N THR A 354 0.71 -25.42 16.54
CA THR A 354 -0.24 -26.03 15.59
C THR A 354 -0.88 -25.03 14.62
N HIS A 355 -0.90 -23.74 14.97
CA HIS A 355 -1.49 -22.63 14.19
C HIS A 355 -0.41 -21.80 13.46
N GLN A 356 0.84 -21.84 13.93
CA GLN A 356 1.97 -21.14 13.32
C GLN A 356 2.22 -21.57 11.86
N ILE A 357 2.95 -20.70 11.13
CA ILE A 357 3.42 -20.94 9.77
C ILE A 357 4.93 -20.69 9.68
N LYS A 358 5.65 -21.45 8.83
CA LYS A 358 6.95 -20.98 8.32
C LYS A 358 6.69 -19.77 7.41
N ILE A 359 6.96 -18.56 7.88
CA ILE A 359 7.10 -17.37 7.03
C ILE A 359 8.34 -17.56 6.16
N ASP A 360 8.31 -17.09 4.91
CA ASP A 360 9.48 -17.09 4.03
C ASP A 360 10.18 -15.73 4.06
N ILE A 361 11.51 -15.73 4.15
CA ILE A 361 12.30 -14.50 4.32
C ILE A 361 12.42 -13.70 3.02
N ALA A 362 12.52 -14.35 1.85
CA ALA A 362 12.58 -13.65 0.57
C ALA A 362 11.22 -12.99 0.28
N SER A 363 10.12 -13.71 0.51
CA SER A 363 8.76 -13.14 0.43
C SER A 363 8.58 -11.91 1.35
N ALA A 364 9.14 -11.92 2.55
CA ALA A 364 9.03 -10.78 3.48
C ALA A 364 9.86 -9.57 3.03
N VAL A 365 11.02 -9.81 2.42
CA VAL A 365 11.91 -8.76 1.91
C VAL A 365 11.36 -8.12 0.64
N GLU A 366 10.78 -8.91 -0.27
CA GLU A 366 10.00 -8.39 -1.42
C GLU A 366 8.92 -7.39 -0.98
N ARG A 367 8.18 -7.70 0.11
CA ARG A 367 7.20 -6.77 0.71
C ARG A 367 7.87 -5.54 1.32
N THR A 368 8.97 -5.73 2.05
CA THR A 368 9.73 -4.62 2.65
C THR A 368 10.23 -3.64 1.58
N HIS A 369 10.76 -4.14 0.45
CA HIS A 369 11.19 -3.31 -0.68
C HIS A 369 10.01 -2.60 -1.36
N TYR A 370 8.87 -3.27 -1.54
CA TYR A 370 7.68 -2.65 -2.15
C TYR A 370 7.06 -1.58 -1.24
N LEU A 371 6.93 -1.82 0.06
CA LEU A 371 6.44 -0.84 1.04
C LEU A 371 7.41 0.33 1.21
N LEU A 372 8.72 0.11 1.09
CA LEU A 372 9.70 1.20 1.02
C LEU A 372 9.51 2.02 -0.27
N ALA A 373 9.31 1.37 -1.42
CA ALA A 373 9.07 2.06 -2.69
C ALA A 373 7.77 2.88 -2.68
N GLU A 374 6.71 2.36 -2.06
CA GLU A 374 5.47 3.07 -1.77
C GLU A 374 5.74 4.32 -0.92
N THR A 375 6.39 4.16 0.24
CA THR A 375 6.63 5.29 1.16
C THR A 375 7.56 6.35 0.55
N LEU A 376 8.46 5.97 -0.36
CA LEU A 376 9.23 6.91 -1.17
C LEU A 376 8.36 7.69 -2.17
N LEU A 377 7.35 7.05 -2.77
CA LEU A 377 6.43 7.70 -3.71
C LEU A 377 5.44 8.63 -2.98
N HIS A 378 4.85 8.16 -1.87
CA HIS A 378 3.95 8.91 -0.99
C HIS A 378 4.57 10.24 -0.55
N GLU A 379 5.74 10.20 0.07
CA GLU A 379 6.39 11.41 0.60
C GLU A 379 6.96 12.32 -0.51
N PHE A 380 7.29 11.76 -1.67
CA PHE A 380 7.68 12.56 -2.82
C PHE A 380 6.50 13.38 -3.38
N ALA A 381 5.26 12.88 -3.31
CA ALA A 381 4.08 13.64 -3.72
C ALA A 381 3.88 14.90 -2.85
N HIS A 382 3.92 14.77 -1.53
CA HIS A 382 3.91 15.90 -0.59
C HIS A 382 5.04 16.89 -0.87
N ALA A 383 6.26 16.39 -1.07
CA ALA A 383 7.42 17.25 -1.35
C ALA A 383 7.29 18.01 -2.69
N PHE A 384 6.75 17.38 -3.72
CA PHE A 384 6.50 18.01 -5.02
C PHE A 384 5.43 19.10 -4.92
N ILE A 385 4.32 18.83 -4.23
CA ILE A 385 3.24 19.81 -4.00
C ILE A 385 3.79 21.01 -3.21
N ALA A 386 4.53 20.78 -2.12
CA ALA A 386 5.19 21.84 -1.36
C ALA A 386 6.12 22.73 -2.21
N ALA A 387 6.72 22.19 -3.27
CA ALA A 387 7.67 22.92 -4.13
C ALA A 387 7.04 23.60 -5.36
N TRP A 388 5.81 23.23 -5.76
CA TRP A 388 5.18 23.68 -7.02
C TRP A 388 3.74 24.17 -6.90
N HIS A 389 2.96 23.71 -5.93
CA HIS A 389 1.59 24.20 -5.72
C HIS A 389 1.61 25.52 -4.95
N VAL A 390 0.76 26.46 -5.36
CA VAL A 390 0.54 27.73 -4.65
C VAL A 390 -0.85 27.64 -4.01
N PRO A 391 -0.96 27.43 -2.69
CA PRO A 391 -2.26 27.30 -2.04
C PRO A 391 -3.00 28.63 -1.97
N THR A 392 -4.33 28.58 -2.10
CA THR A 392 -5.25 29.71 -1.95
C THR A 392 -5.66 29.96 -0.50
N GLY A 393 -5.52 28.96 0.36
CA GLY A 393 -5.89 29.01 1.78
C GLY A 393 -5.33 27.81 2.56
N GLU A 394 -6.03 27.43 3.63
CA GLU A 394 -5.83 26.14 4.31
C GLU A 394 -6.98 25.19 3.92
N PRO A 395 -6.72 23.90 3.66
CA PRO A 395 -5.43 23.23 3.79
C PRO A 395 -4.48 23.52 2.62
N GLY A 396 -3.18 23.59 2.92
CA GLY A 396 -2.14 23.90 1.93
C GLY A 396 -1.83 22.84 0.86
N GLU A 397 -2.57 21.72 0.81
CA GLU A 397 -2.47 20.67 -0.22
C GLU A 397 -3.82 20.51 -0.94
N PRO A 398 -3.86 20.46 -2.28
CA PRO A 398 -5.11 20.39 -3.04
C PRO A 398 -5.74 19.00 -2.93
N TRP A 399 -7.07 18.93 -3.12
CA TRP A 399 -7.74 17.64 -3.34
C TRP A 399 -7.48 17.14 -4.75
N ILE A 400 -7.55 15.82 -4.92
CA ILE A 400 -7.56 15.16 -6.23
C ILE A 400 -8.99 14.71 -6.50
N ASN A 401 -9.52 15.02 -7.68
CA ASN A 401 -10.86 14.63 -8.09
C ASN A 401 -11.07 13.10 -7.94
N GLY A 402 -12.15 12.69 -7.27
CA GLY A 402 -12.41 11.31 -6.87
C GLY A 402 -11.85 10.89 -5.51
N ASN A 403 -10.91 11.63 -4.91
CA ASN A 403 -10.49 11.46 -3.52
C ASN A 403 -11.21 12.49 -2.62
N ARG A 404 -11.71 12.04 -1.47
CA ARG A 404 -12.33 12.93 -0.45
C ARG A 404 -11.29 13.44 0.56
N SER A 405 -10.22 12.70 0.80
CA SER A 405 -9.13 13.19 1.62
C SER A 405 -8.06 13.92 0.80
N ASN A 406 -7.51 15.00 1.34
CA ASN A 406 -6.43 15.79 0.73
C ASN A 406 -5.02 15.34 1.16
N GLU A 407 -4.89 14.17 1.78
CA GLU A 407 -3.60 13.54 2.03
C GLU A 407 -2.99 13.11 0.70
N ALA A 408 -2.14 13.97 0.15
CA ALA A 408 -1.72 13.87 -1.24
C ALA A 408 -0.79 12.68 -1.52
N GLY A 409 -0.08 12.16 -0.51
CA GLY A 409 0.70 10.94 -0.64
C GLY A 409 -0.20 9.72 -0.82
N PHE A 410 -1.20 9.53 0.06
CA PHE A 410 -2.13 8.41 -0.08
C PHE A 410 -2.99 8.52 -1.34
N ALA A 411 -3.41 9.73 -1.71
CA ALA A 411 -4.15 9.95 -2.96
C ALA A 411 -3.29 9.64 -4.20
N PHE A 412 -1.97 9.91 -4.16
CA PHE A 412 -1.02 9.52 -5.21
C PHE A 412 -0.79 8.00 -5.26
N THR A 413 -0.50 7.36 -4.13
CA THR A 413 -0.35 5.89 -4.03
C THR A 413 -1.61 5.20 -4.53
N HIS A 414 -2.81 5.65 -4.12
CA HIS A 414 -4.08 5.09 -4.58
C HIS A 414 -4.28 5.26 -6.10
N PHE A 415 -3.87 6.41 -6.66
CA PHE A 415 -3.98 6.67 -8.10
C PHE A 415 -3.07 5.76 -8.95
N ILE A 416 -1.79 5.62 -8.58
CA ILE A 416 -0.82 4.84 -9.37
C ILE A 416 -0.88 3.32 -9.09
N MET A 417 -1.23 2.91 -7.87
CA MET A 417 -1.28 1.49 -7.45
C MET A 417 -2.71 0.93 -7.34
N GLY A 418 -3.76 1.74 -7.52
CA GLY A 418 -5.16 1.31 -7.41
C GLY A 418 -5.63 0.97 -5.98
N GLY A 419 -4.84 1.34 -4.97
CA GLY A 419 -5.01 1.02 -3.56
C GLY A 419 -3.80 1.48 -2.75
N CYS A 420 -3.91 1.58 -1.42
CA CYS A 420 -2.78 1.87 -0.53
C CYS A 420 -2.36 0.56 0.17
N PRO A 421 -1.18 0.00 -0.11
CA PRO A 421 -0.76 -1.28 0.44
C PRO A 421 -0.15 -1.14 1.84
N GLU A 422 -0.55 -2.02 2.77
CA GLU A 422 -0.10 -2.03 4.16
C GLU A 422 0.22 -3.45 4.64
N GLY A 423 1.14 -3.58 5.60
CA GLY A 423 1.46 -4.86 6.24
C GLY A 423 0.33 -5.41 7.11
N LEU A 424 0.01 -6.70 6.96
CA LEU A 424 -0.91 -7.42 7.86
C LEU A 424 -0.27 -7.59 9.24
N SER A 425 -0.89 -6.99 10.27
CA SER A 425 -0.36 -6.96 11.65
C SER A 425 -1.32 -7.54 12.71
N GLN A 426 -0.84 -7.57 13.95
CA GLN A 426 -1.63 -7.72 15.16
C GLN A 426 -1.25 -6.61 16.16
N TYR A 427 -2.21 -6.13 16.96
CA TYR A 427 -1.93 -5.14 18.00
C TYR A 427 -2.47 -5.57 19.38
N LEU A 428 -1.62 -6.20 20.20
CA LEU A 428 -2.00 -6.64 21.56
C LEU A 428 -1.38 -5.74 22.64
N PRO A 429 -2.13 -4.80 23.25
CA PRO A 429 -1.68 -4.06 24.42
C PRO A 429 -1.18 -5.00 25.54
N PRO A 430 -0.02 -4.74 26.17
CA PRO A 430 0.87 -3.60 25.95
C PRO A 430 1.97 -3.96 24.94
N MET A 431 1.69 -3.74 23.65
CA MET A 431 2.67 -3.88 22.58
C MET A 431 3.59 -2.67 22.57
N ASP A 432 4.88 -2.89 22.32
CA ASP A 432 5.80 -1.77 22.11
C ASP A 432 5.53 -1.08 20.77
N ARG A 433 5.71 0.24 20.72
CA ARG A 433 5.45 1.03 19.51
C ARG A 433 6.41 0.70 18.38
N ASP A 434 7.64 0.31 18.69
CA ASP A 434 8.64 -0.03 17.68
C ASP A 434 8.40 -1.47 17.17
N GLU A 435 7.70 -2.33 17.93
CA GLU A 435 7.18 -3.63 17.46
C GLU A 435 6.00 -3.48 16.49
N ASP A 436 4.96 -2.70 16.84
CA ASP A 436 3.85 -2.39 15.91
C ASP A 436 4.37 -1.72 14.63
N HIS A 437 5.34 -0.81 14.77
CA HIS A 437 5.99 -0.16 13.64
C HIS A 437 6.75 -1.18 12.77
N ARG A 438 7.61 -2.04 13.35
CA ARG A 438 8.31 -3.10 12.60
C ARG A 438 7.36 -4.03 11.86
N GLN A 439 6.23 -4.43 12.47
CA GLN A 439 5.22 -5.28 11.81
C GLN A 439 4.70 -4.68 10.50
N ARG A 440 4.49 -3.36 10.46
CA ARG A 440 4.05 -2.64 9.26
C ARG A 440 5.11 -2.64 8.17
N LEU A 441 6.40 -2.55 8.54
CA LEU A 441 7.53 -2.52 7.59
C LEU A 441 7.86 -3.91 7.00
N CYS A 442 7.95 -4.97 7.83
CA CYS A 442 8.30 -6.31 7.36
C CYS A 442 7.10 -7.16 6.91
N ALA A 443 5.88 -6.69 7.16
CA ALA A 443 4.62 -7.31 6.73
C ALA A 443 4.59 -8.84 6.95
N PRO A 444 4.82 -9.36 8.17
CA PRO A 444 5.18 -10.75 8.41
C PRO A 444 4.05 -11.74 8.04
N PHE A 445 2.81 -11.25 8.02
CA PHE A 445 1.61 -12.02 7.70
C PHE A 445 1.05 -11.76 6.30
N GLY A 446 1.84 -11.14 5.40
CA GLY A 446 1.40 -10.67 4.07
C GLY A 446 1.01 -9.19 4.09
N MET A 447 0.39 -8.71 3.02
CA MET A 447 -0.12 -7.32 2.92
C MET A 447 -1.62 -7.29 2.65
N TYR A 448 -2.23 -6.14 2.86
CA TYR A 448 -3.60 -5.82 2.48
C TYR A 448 -3.68 -4.44 1.84
N PHE A 449 -4.83 -4.09 1.28
CA PHE A 449 -5.19 -2.71 0.95
C PHE A 449 -6.68 -2.45 1.14
N ALA A 450 -7.01 -1.19 1.38
CA ALA A 450 -8.37 -0.69 1.46
C ALA A 450 -8.96 -0.42 0.07
N LYS A 451 -10.27 -0.66 -0.10
CA LYS A 451 -11.02 -0.22 -1.30
C LYS A 451 -11.02 1.30 -1.41
N ASN A 452 -11.34 1.98 -0.30
CA ASN A 452 -11.28 3.43 -0.14
C ASN A 452 -10.39 3.68 1.08
N TRP A 453 -9.13 4.06 0.88
CA TRP A 453 -8.15 4.19 1.99
C TRP A 453 -8.62 5.18 3.07
N ASP A 454 -9.27 6.26 2.65
CA ASP A 454 -9.79 7.31 3.51
C ASP A 454 -11.14 6.93 4.17
N GLN A 455 -11.68 5.70 4.03
CA GLN A 455 -13.11 5.39 4.30
C GLN A 455 -13.64 5.96 5.62
N TRP A 456 -12.87 5.79 6.69
CA TRP A 456 -13.22 6.25 8.05
C TRP A 456 -12.29 7.34 8.59
N GLU A 457 -11.54 8.02 7.72
CA GLU A 457 -10.74 9.18 8.13
C GLU A 457 -11.67 10.27 8.68
N VAL A 458 -11.41 10.66 9.93
CA VAL A 458 -12.21 11.67 10.62
C VAL A 458 -11.42 12.97 10.62
N GLY A 459 -11.95 14.00 9.95
CA GLY A 459 -11.34 15.34 9.87
C GLY A 459 -11.30 16.13 11.20
N SER A 460 -11.11 15.45 12.34
CA SER A 460 -10.88 16.01 13.67
C SER A 460 -10.31 14.94 14.61
N LEU A 461 -9.10 15.16 15.12
CA LEU A 461 -8.65 14.48 16.35
C LEU A 461 -9.56 14.87 17.54
N PRO A 462 -9.76 13.98 18.52
CA PRO A 462 -10.37 14.35 19.80
C PRO A 462 -9.63 15.54 20.44
N GLY A 463 -10.27 16.70 20.49
CA GLY A 463 -9.66 17.98 20.91
C GLY A 463 -9.57 19.07 19.83
N GLY A 464 -10.00 18.80 18.60
CA GLY A 464 -10.35 19.84 17.61
C GLY A 464 -9.19 20.71 17.14
N LYS A 465 -7.99 20.12 16.94
CA LYS A 465 -6.78 20.84 16.49
C LYS A 465 -5.99 20.08 15.43
N GLY A 466 -6.60 19.95 14.26
CA GLY A 466 -5.94 19.66 12.99
C GLY A 466 -6.79 20.25 11.86
N PRO A 467 -6.21 20.59 10.69
CA PRO A 467 -7.02 20.90 9.51
C PRO A 467 -7.86 19.68 9.13
N THR A 468 -9.10 19.92 8.70
CA THR A 468 -10.02 18.87 8.29
C THR A 468 -9.54 18.27 6.97
N ARG A 469 -8.75 17.18 7.03
CA ARG A 469 -8.15 16.52 5.85
C ARG A 469 -9.17 15.85 4.89
N VAL A 470 -10.47 16.01 5.10
CA VAL A 470 -11.54 15.17 4.54
C VAL A 470 -12.72 16.07 4.16
N MET A 471 -13.19 16.00 2.90
CA MET A 471 -14.40 16.71 2.46
C MET A 471 -15.58 16.39 3.37
N THR A 472 -16.32 17.42 3.77
CA THR A 472 -17.52 17.30 4.61
C THR A 472 -18.67 16.64 3.84
N ALA A 473 -18.78 16.92 2.53
CA ALA A 473 -19.78 16.31 1.66
C ALA A 473 -19.63 14.76 1.60
N GLY A 474 -20.72 14.04 1.86
CA GLY A 474 -20.76 12.57 1.80
C GLY A 474 -20.01 11.83 2.92
N LYS A 475 -19.34 12.57 3.82
CA LYS A 475 -18.53 12.02 4.93
C LYS A 475 -19.28 10.98 5.76
N ASP A 476 -20.48 11.32 6.24
CA ASP A 476 -21.25 10.46 7.14
C ASP A 476 -21.72 9.17 6.43
N HIS A 477 -22.10 9.26 5.16
CA HIS A 477 -22.42 8.07 4.34
C HIS A 477 -21.20 7.15 4.18
N ALA A 478 -20.01 7.70 3.91
CA ALA A 478 -18.77 6.91 3.84
C ALA A 478 -18.40 6.31 5.21
N PHE A 479 -18.71 7.00 6.30
CA PHE A 479 -18.51 6.57 7.68
C PHE A 479 -19.40 5.37 8.05
N ASP A 480 -20.68 5.40 7.68
CA ASP A 480 -21.66 4.33 7.95
C ASP A 480 -21.57 3.16 6.95
N THR A 481 -20.96 3.34 5.79
CA THR A 481 -20.75 2.30 4.78
C THR A 481 -19.72 1.26 5.24
N PRO A 482 -19.90 -0.05 4.97
CA PRO A 482 -18.90 -1.09 5.26
C PRO A 482 -17.56 -0.85 4.54
N HIS A 483 -16.45 -0.87 5.28
CA HIS A 483 -15.11 -0.70 4.73
C HIS A 483 -14.55 -2.04 4.25
N THR A 484 -14.24 -2.11 2.96
CA THR A 484 -13.79 -3.35 2.30
C THR A 484 -12.26 -3.40 2.21
N LEU A 485 -11.67 -4.47 2.73
CA LEU A 485 -10.23 -4.75 2.71
C LEU A 485 -9.91 -5.99 1.87
N TYR A 486 -8.90 -5.90 1.01
CA TYR A 486 -8.41 -6.98 0.13
C TYR A 486 -7.03 -7.47 0.57
N PRO A 487 -6.73 -8.78 0.56
CA PRO A 487 -5.36 -9.27 0.72
C PRO A 487 -4.56 -9.12 -0.58
N VAL A 488 -3.29 -8.71 -0.48
CA VAL A 488 -2.38 -8.69 -1.64
C VAL A 488 -1.74 -10.06 -1.82
N LEU A 489 -1.76 -10.60 -3.03
CA LEU A 489 -1.13 -11.88 -3.36
C LEU A 489 0.40 -11.72 -3.35
N GLN A 490 1.16 -12.56 -2.63
CA GLN A 490 2.61 -12.42 -2.58
C GLN A 490 3.24 -12.56 -3.97
N ARG A 491 2.64 -13.37 -4.85
CA ARG A 491 3.06 -13.49 -6.24
C ARG A 491 3.08 -12.12 -6.96
N PHE A 492 2.09 -11.25 -6.76
CA PHE A 492 2.09 -9.91 -7.35
C PHE A 492 3.32 -9.11 -6.90
N VAL A 493 3.67 -9.16 -5.61
CA VAL A 493 4.83 -8.45 -5.06
C VAL A 493 6.14 -9.00 -5.62
N HIS A 494 6.29 -10.32 -5.71
CA HIS A 494 7.41 -10.97 -6.38
C HIS A 494 7.50 -10.57 -7.85
N ASP A 495 6.36 -10.58 -8.55
CA ASP A 495 6.26 -10.28 -9.97
C ASP A 495 6.68 -8.84 -10.30
N LEU A 496 6.64 -7.89 -9.34
CA LEU A 496 7.27 -6.56 -9.47
C LEU A 496 8.80 -6.57 -9.57
N SER A 497 9.45 -7.73 -9.44
CA SER A 497 10.89 -7.94 -9.66
C SER A 497 11.22 -8.79 -10.89
N THR A 498 10.23 -9.18 -11.71
CA THR A 498 10.40 -10.13 -12.83
C THR A 498 10.60 -9.48 -14.21
N LYS A 499 11.25 -10.17 -15.15
CA LYS A 499 11.42 -9.70 -16.54
C LYS A 499 10.10 -9.71 -17.29
N GLU A 500 9.23 -10.70 -17.05
CA GLU A 500 7.87 -10.73 -17.62
C GLU A 500 7.13 -9.40 -17.35
N THR A 501 7.23 -8.87 -16.12
CA THR A 501 6.58 -7.60 -15.77
C THR A 501 7.20 -6.40 -16.49
N TRP A 502 8.52 -6.20 -16.42
CA TRP A 502 9.15 -4.95 -16.88
C TRP A 502 9.56 -4.93 -18.36
N GLU A 503 9.78 -6.09 -18.97
CA GLU A 503 10.19 -6.23 -20.37
C GLU A 503 9.01 -6.57 -21.30
N GLN A 504 7.86 -7.03 -20.76
CA GLN A 504 6.69 -7.43 -21.56
C GLN A 504 5.38 -6.76 -21.12
N GLN A 505 4.99 -6.87 -19.84
CA GLN A 505 3.69 -6.37 -19.37
C GLN A 505 3.63 -4.83 -19.32
N VAL A 506 4.59 -4.16 -18.67
CA VAL A 506 4.63 -2.69 -18.55
C VAL A 506 4.80 -1.99 -19.92
N PRO A 507 5.63 -2.48 -20.87
CA PRO A 507 5.65 -1.94 -22.23
C PRO A 507 4.34 -2.11 -23.02
N ARG A 508 3.55 -3.16 -22.77
CA ARG A 508 2.28 -3.42 -23.48
C ARG A 508 1.06 -2.76 -22.81
N TYR A 509 1.08 -2.55 -21.49
CA TYR A 509 -0.09 -2.16 -20.69
C TYR A 509 0.12 -0.97 -19.73
N GLY A 510 1.34 -0.45 -19.59
CA GLY A 510 1.69 0.63 -18.66
C GLY A 510 1.48 0.26 -17.18
N LEU A 511 1.51 1.25 -16.29
CA LEU A 511 1.26 1.03 -14.85
C LEU A 511 -0.08 0.37 -14.50
N ARG A 512 -1.05 0.27 -15.44
CA ARG A 512 -2.29 -0.49 -15.22
C ARG A 512 -2.02 -1.96 -14.87
N THR A 513 -0.93 -2.55 -15.37
CA THR A 513 -0.53 -3.93 -14.99
C THR A 513 0.10 -4.04 -13.59
N LEU A 514 0.41 -2.91 -12.93
CA LEU A 514 0.97 -2.85 -11.58
C LEU A 514 -0.06 -2.38 -10.53
N GLN A 515 -1.34 -2.24 -10.90
CA GLN A 515 -2.39 -1.98 -9.93
C GLN A 515 -2.67 -3.22 -9.06
N LEU A 516 -2.93 -2.97 -7.77
CA LEU A 516 -3.15 -3.99 -6.75
C LEU A 516 -4.36 -4.89 -7.09
N PRO A 517 -4.17 -6.21 -7.30
CA PRO A 517 -5.25 -7.10 -7.71
C PRO A 517 -6.35 -7.21 -6.65
N ARG A 518 -7.60 -6.98 -7.06
CA ARG A 518 -8.78 -7.07 -6.19
C ARG A 518 -9.35 -8.48 -6.23
N PHE A 519 -9.40 -9.13 -5.07
CA PHE A 519 -9.97 -10.46 -4.88
C PHE A 519 -11.25 -10.35 -4.04
N ASP A 520 -12.38 -10.03 -4.67
CA ASP A 520 -13.63 -9.76 -3.94
C ASP A 520 -14.09 -10.95 -3.07
N ASP A 521 -13.98 -12.20 -3.54
CA ASP A 521 -14.32 -13.39 -2.75
C ASP A 521 -13.48 -13.50 -1.44
N TRP A 522 -12.22 -13.03 -1.50
CA TRP A 522 -11.30 -13.02 -0.36
C TRP A 522 -11.43 -11.78 0.53
N ALA A 523 -12.21 -10.78 0.13
CA ALA A 523 -12.32 -9.52 0.84
C ALA A 523 -12.94 -9.66 2.23
N VAL A 524 -12.71 -8.65 3.09
CA VAL A 524 -13.39 -8.48 4.37
C VAL A 524 -14.11 -7.15 4.37
N HIS A 525 -15.42 -7.18 4.60
CA HIS A 525 -16.20 -5.97 4.88
C HIS A 525 -16.27 -5.77 6.40
N ARG A 526 -15.70 -4.68 6.90
CA ARG A 526 -15.80 -4.25 8.29
C ARG A 526 -16.95 -3.25 8.41
N LEU A 527 -17.76 -3.34 9.46
CA LEU A 527 -18.62 -2.21 9.87
C LEU A 527 -17.82 -1.25 10.74
N ASN A 528 -18.14 0.03 10.64
CA ASN A 528 -17.58 1.05 11.51
C ASN A 528 -18.19 0.91 12.91
N ASP A 529 -17.35 0.90 13.94
CA ASP A 529 -17.81 0.68 15.31
C ASP A 529 -16.88 1.41 16.30
N LEU A 530 -17.18 2.69 16.48
CA LEU A 530 -16.54 3.66 17.37
C LEU A 530 -16.42 3.24 18.85
N ARG A 531 -16.89 2.04 19.24
CA ARG A 531 -17.01 1.60 20.65
C ARG A 531 -16.16 0.37 20.98
N LYS A 532 -15.31 -0.10 20.07
CA LYS A 532 -14.48 -1.30 20.25
C LYS A 532 -13.04 -0.96 20.68
N LYS A 533 -12.43 -1.88 21.43
CA LYS A 533 -11.03 -1.82 21.84
C LYS A 533 -10.13 -2.32 20.69
N GLY A 534 -8.96 -1.69 20.51
CA GLY A 534 -7.95 -2.06 19.52
C GLY A 534 -7.77 -1.08 18.35
N ILE A 535 -6.74 -1.32 17.54
CA ILE A 535 -6.52 -0.69 16.23
C ILE A 535 -7.45 -1.34 15.20
N TRP A 536 -7.51 -2.68 15.20
CA TRP A 536 -8.36 -3.43 14.27
C TRP A 536 -9.81 -3.51 14.71
N SER A 537 -10.07 -3.30 16.01
CA SER A 537 -11.39 -3.44 16.63
C SER A 537 -11.95 -4.85 16.41
N THR A 538 -11.12 -5.87 16.63
CA THR A 538 -11.50 -7.29 16.48
C THR A 538 -11.34 -8.07 17.80
N GLY A 539 -11.93 -9.27 17.85
CA GLY A 539 -11.85 -10.15 19.02
C GLY A 539 -12.48 -9.62 20.30
N GLN A 540 -13.61 -8.91 20.24
CA GLN A 540 -14.28 -8.27 21.41
C GLN A 540 -14.42 -9.18 22.63
N ASN A 541 -14.87 -10.42 22.42
CA ASN A 541 -15.04 -11.45 23.44
C ASN A 541 -13.71 -11.98 24.02
N ARG A 542 -12.57 -11.60 23.45
CA ARG A 542 -11.21 -12.00 23.85
C ARG A 542 -10.42 -10.88 24.54
N TRP A 543 -10.99 -9.66 24.60
CA TRP A 543 -10.44 -8.55 25.39
C TRP A 543 -10.75 -8.64 26.89
N GLY A 544 -11.74 -9.44 27.31
CA GLY A 544 -12.16 -9.62 28.71
C GLY A 544 -12.52 -8.33 29.46
N ASP A 545 -12.54 -8.40 30.80
CA ASP A 545 -12.84 -7.29 31.72
C ASP A 545 -11.68 -6.27 31.85
N PHE A 546 -10.82 -6.18 30.83
CA PHE A 546 -9.57 -5.40 30.85
C PHE A 546 -9.86 -3.91 30.57
N ASP A 547 -10.49 -3.22 31.51
CA ASP A 547 -10.72 -1.77 31.46
C ASP A 547 -9.57 -0.94 32.06
N ASN A 548 -8.67 -1.57 32.82
CA ASN A 548 -7.52 -0.91 33.48
C ASN A 548 -6.15 -1.38 32.96
N GLY A 549 -6.11 -1.92 31.74
CA GLY A 549 -4.88 -2.42 31.11
C GLY A 549 -4.43 -3.81 31.59
N PRO A 550 -3.33 -4.35 31.02
CA PRO A 550 -3.09 -5.78 31.06
C PRO A 550 -2.17 -6.24 32.20
N GLN A 551 -2.67 -7.17 33.01
CA GLN A 551 -1.85 -8.20 33.64
C GLN A 551 -2.00 -9.50 32.83
N ALA A 552 -0.96 -10.33 32.76
CA ALA A 552 -1.04 -11.60 32.04
C ALA A 552 -2.10 -12.54 32.67
N PRO A 553 -2.81 -13.38 31.89
CA PRO A 553 -3.78 -14.33 32.43
C PRO A 553 -3.13 -15.28 33.44
N THR A 554 -3.65 -15.31 34.66
CA THR A 554 -3.11 -16.08 35.80
C THR A 554 -3.42 -17.58 35.77
N TRP A 555 -3.55 -18.16 34.56
CA TRP A 555 -3.86 -19.57 34.31
C TRP A 555 -2.96 -20.21 33.24
N MET A 556 -1.73 -19.71 33.10
CA MET A 556 -0.59 -20.38 32.44
C MET A 556 0.63 -20.38 33.37
#